data_AF-A0AAJ1LA60-F1
#
_entry.id   AF-A0AAJ1LA60-F1
#
_cell.length_a   1.000
_cell.length_b   1.000
_cell.length_c   1.000
_cell.angle_alpha   90.00
_cell.angle_beta   90.00
_cell.angle_gamma   90.00
#
_symmetry.space_group_name_H-M   'P 1'
#
loop_
_entity.id
_entity.type
_entity.pdbx_description
1 polymer ?
#
loop_
_entity_poly.entity_id
_entity_poly.type
_entity_poly.pdbx_seq_one_letter_code
_entity_poly.pdbx_strand_id
1 'polypeptide(L)'
;MKKVIATIFIVGFSVILLYLFTDFFTKIQIRKPVGDNLKEHYGIKDGDFKILSASNNILGGTGIQTYIEIKKPYYTTTYLTIDKNSYEIDEDDDKYVFLDIFKGAYVQQHSDVIKQSNEIIKRYNLLSESNNAFDEAKQNFYYYLNFTIDEQQEKELLTKFKQSKQLDTKKLIKTLKMSKSKINSYHMGVVNFNYYYSVEKNKGNIPDILSIMNDFNRSNVLTEGIYNIVLLPSSSSGIDDGKESYVLFSVDKSGEFKVIEKNEYGG
;
A
#
# COMPACT_ATOMS: atom_id res chain seq x y z
N MET A 1 -2.30 44.28 30.98
CA MET A 1 -2.27 43.91 29.55
C MET A 1 -0.99 43.17 29.14
N LYS A 2 0.22 43.76 29.25
CA LYS A 2 1.48 43.08 28.85
C LYS A 2 1.73 41.70 29.49
N LYS A 3 1.47 41.53 30.79
CA LYS A 3 1.60 40.23 31.49
C LYS A 3 0.60 39.18 31.00
N VAL A 4 -0.64 39.58 30.71
CA VAL A 4 -1.69 38.69 30.21
C VAL A 4 -1.36 38.20 28.80
N ILE A 5 -0.87 39.09 27.93
CA ILE A 5 -0.42 38.74 26.57
C ILE A 5 0.77 37.78 26.61
N ALA A 6 1.75 38.03 27.50
CA ALA A 6 2.88 37.12 27.70
C ALA A 6 2.45 35.74 28.20
N THR A 7 1.50 35.67 29.14
CA THR A 7 0.96 34.39 29.63
C THR A 7 0.20 33.63 28.54
N ILE A 8 -0.63 34.31 27.73
CA ILE A 8 -1.32 33.67 26.59
C ILE A 8 -0.30 33.14 25.57
N PHE A 9 0.78 33.89 25.31
CA PHE A 9 1.83 33.47 24.40
C PHE A 9 2.61 32.26 24.93
N ILE A 10 2.95 32.23 26.22
CA ILE A 10 3.64 31.10 26.86
C ILE A 10 2.76 29.85 26.86
N VAL A 11 1.48 29.98 27.21
CA VAL A 11 0.54 28.84 27.21
C VAL A 11 0.31 28.34 25.79
N GLY A 12 0.06 29.23 24.83
CA GLY A 12 -0.12 28.87 23.42
C GLY A 12 1.14 28.19 22.83
N PHE A 13 2.32 28.73 23.11
CA PHE A 13 3.59 28.14 22.66
C PHE A 13 3.88 26.80 23.32
N SER A 14 3.52 26.63 24.60
CA SER A 14 3.66 25.36 25.31
C SER A 14 2.73 24.28 24.76
N VAL A 15 1.50 24.64 24.37
CA VAL A 15 0.56 23.71 23.71
C VAL A 15 1.06 23.32 22.32
N ILE A 16 1.63 24.26 21.56
CA ILE A 16 2.25 23.97 20.25
C ILE A 16 3.46 23.04 20.42
N LEU A 17 4.34 23.30 21.39
CA LEU A 17 5.48 22.43 21.69
C LEU A 17 5.00 21.02 22.08
N LEU A 18 4.01 20.90 22.98
CA LEU A 18 3.42 19.62 23.36
C LEU A 18 2.92 18.86 22.14
N TYR A 19 2.21 19.52 21.23
CA TYR A 19 1.71 18.92 20.00
C TYR A 19 2.85 18.43 19.09
N LEU A 20 3.88 19.24 18.88
CA LEU A 20 5.05 18.90 18.06
C LEU A 20 5.89 17.75 18.63
N PHE A 21 5.91 17.58 19.96
CA PHE A 21 6.66 16.50 20.59
C PHE A 21 5.87 15.19 20.76
N THR A 22 4.56 15.19 20.54
CA THR A 22 3.74 13.96 20.69
C THR A 22 4.26 12.83 19.82
N ASP A 23 4.39 13.05 18.51
CA ASP A 23 4.93 12.06 17.56
C ASP A 23 6.35 11.63 17.94
N PHE A 24 7.21 12.57 18.35
CA PHE A 24 8.58 12.26 18.76
C PHE A 24 8.64 11.34 19.98
N PHE A 25 7.88 11.63 21.04
CA PHE A 25 7.83 10.81 22.24
C PHE A 25 7.17 9.45 21.97
N THR A 26 6.08 9.42 21.20
CA THR A 26 5.41 8.18 20.81
C THR A 26 6.37 7.28 20.04
N LYS A 27 7.11 7.81 19.05
CA LYS A 27 8.15 7.07 18.33
C LYS A 27 9.20 6.44 19.24
N ILE A 28 9.66 7.16 20.26
CA ILE A 28 10.63 6.64 21.23
C ILE A 28 10.04 5.45 21.99
N GLN A 29 8.80 5.58 22.46
CA GLN A 29 8.12 4.53 23.24
C GLN A 29 7.93 3.25 22.43
N ILE A 30 7.46 3.37 21.19
CA ILE A 30 7.12 2.20 20.36
C ILE A 30 8.31 1.61 19.60
N ARG A 31 9.47 2.27 19.59
CA ARG A 31 10.63 1.84 18.77
C ARG A 31 11.04 0.41 19.05
N LYS A 32 11.12 0.03 20.34
CA LYS A 32 11.50 -1.31 20.75
C LYS A 32 10.41 -2.34 20.41
N PRO A 33 9.12 -2.15 20.78
CA PRO A 33 8.03 -3.01 20.34
C PRO A 33 8.00 -3.26 18.82
N VAL A 34 8.13 -2.19 18.02
CA VAL A 34 8.16 -2.29 16.55
C VAL A 34 9.40 -3.08 16.09
N GLY A 35 10.58 -2.78 16.61
CA GLY A 35 11.82 -3.47 16.24
C GLY A 35 11.81 -4.95 16.60
N ASP A 36 11.33 -5.29 17.80
CA ASP A 36 11.21 -6.67 18.27
C ASP A 36 10.22 -7.46 17.40
N ASN A 37 9.06 -6.89 17.06
CA ASN A 37 8.10 -7.51 16.14
C ASN A 37 8.65 -7.71 14.73
N LEU A 38 9.24 -6.66 14.15
CA LEU A 38 9.81 -6.71 12.80
C LEU A 38 10.93 -7.76 12.70
N LYS A 39 11.71 -7.92 13.78
CA LYS A 39 12.76 -8.93 13.87
C LYS A 39 12.21 -10.33 14.10
N GLU A 40 11.22 -10.50 14.97
CA GLU A 40 10.68 -11.81 15.29
C GLU A 40 9.86 -12.38 14.13
N HIS A 41 8.94 -11.60 13.58
CA HIS A 41 7.98 -12.06 12.59
C HIS A 41 8.54 -12.03 11.17
N TYR A 42 9.36 -11.03 10.82
CA TYR A 42 9.89 -10.84 9.46
C TYR A 42 11.41 -10.96 9.36
N GLY A 43 12.11 -10.97 10.51
CA GLY A 43 13.57 -10.91 10.59
C GLY A 43 14.16 -9.69 9.91
N ILE A 44 13.48 -8.55 9.98
CA ILE A 44 14.02 -7.24 9.67
C ILE A 44 14.77 -6.76 10.91
N LYS A 45 16.03 -6.35 10.76
CA LYS A 45 16.89 -6.01 11.90
C LYS A 45 16.74 -4.54 12.28
N ASP A 46 17.13 -4.22 13.50
CA ASP A 46 17.35 -2.84 13.90
C ASP A 46 18.34 -2.15 12.94
N GLY A 47 17.96 -0.98 12.46
CA GLY A 47 18.71 -0.22 11.46
C GLY A 47 18.27 -0.47 10.01
N ASP A 48 17.56 -1.57 9.74
CA ASP A 48 16.98 -1.86 8.42
C ASP A 48 15.58 -1.23 8.24
N PHE A 49 15.06 -0.55 9.26
CA PHE A 49 13.79 0.19 9.20
C PHE A 49 13.90 1.57 9.88
N LYS A 50 12.91 2.42 9.61
CA LYS A 50 12.72 3.73 10.23
C LYS A 50 11.23 3.97 10.45
N ILE A 51 10.86 4.40 11.66
CA ILE A 51 9.48 4.87 11.91
C ILE A 51 9.33 6.27 11.30
N LEU A 52 8.40 6.39 10.35
CA LEU A 52 8.11 7.62 9.61
C LEU A 52 7.22 8.55 10.43
N SER A 53 6.15 8.01 11.01
CA SER A 53 5.19 8.70 11.88
C SER A 53 4.59 7.72 12.87
N ALA A 54 4.22 8.22 14.04
CA ALA A 54 3.47 7.48 15.04
C ALA A 54 2.47 8.42 15.70
N SER A 55 1.19 8.23 15.40
CA SER A 55 0.12 9.07 15.93
C SER A 55 -0.78 8.30 16.87
N ASN A 56 -0.88 8.78 18.11
CA ASN A 56 -1.88 8.31 19.06
C ASN A 56 -3.18 9.06 18.80
N ASN A 57 -4.18 8.38 18.22
CA ASN A 57 -5.50 8.96 18.01
C ASN A 57 -6.29 8.98 19.33
N ILE A 58 -6.00 9.99 20.16
CA ILE A 58 -6.57 10.16 21.51
C ILE A 58 -8.12 10.15 21.50
N LEU A 59 -8.75 10.58 20.40
CA LEU A 59 -10.21 10.68 20.26
C LEU A 59 -10.87 9.47 19.57
N GLY A 60 -10.09 8.56 18.97
CA GLY A 60 -10.61 7.54 18.03
C GLY A 60 -10.62 6.10 18.54
N GLY A 61 -10.01 5.81 19.69
CA GLY A 61 -10.00 4.44 20.27
C GLY A 61 -9.18 3.40 19.50
N THR A 62 -8.79 3.68 18.26
CA THR A 62 -7.85 2.89 17.47
C THR A 62 -6.44 3.12 18.03
N GLY A 63 -5.63 2.07 18.15
CA GLY A 63 -4.29 2.14 18.75
C GLY A 63 -3.36 3.16 18.10
N ILE A 64 -2.12 3.22 18.56
CA ILE A 64 -1.06 4.06 17.99
C ILE A 64 -0.81 3.63 16.54
N GLN A 65 -1.17 4.50 15.60
CA GLN A 65 -1.04 4.28 14.17
C GLN A 65 0.41 4.57 13.78
N THR A 66 1.14 3.55 13.31
CA THR A 66 2.59 3.63 13.08
C THR A 66 2.94 3.31 11.64
N TYR A 67 3.53 4.28 10.94
CA TYR A 67 4.00 4.13 9.57
C TYR A 67 5.51 3.92 9.55
N ILE A 68 5.97 2.94 8.78
CA ILE A 68 7.34 2.44 8.84
C ILE A 68 7.90 2.34 7.43
N GLU A 69 9.10 2.86 7.25
CA GLU A 69 9.95 2.62 6.08
C GLU A 69 10.86 1.42 6.37
N ILE A 70 10.77 0.37 5.56
CA ILE A 70 11.73 -0.74 5.55
C ILE A 70 12.72 -0.47 4.43
N LYS A 71 14.01 -0.42 4.76
CA LYS A 71 15.10 -0.10 3.82
C LYS A 71 15.74 -1.35 3.23
N LYS A 72 15.74 -2.45 3.99
CA LYS A 72 16.34 -3.74 3.61
C LYS A 72 15.47 -4.91 4.09
N PRO A 73 15.51 -6.05 3.39
CA PRO A 73 16.29 -6.32 2.17
C PRO A 73 15.69 -5.68 0.91
N TYR A 74 14.43 -5.29 0.96
CA TYR A 74 13.72 -4.60 -0.10
C TYR A 74 13.12 -3.31 0.45
N TYR A 75 13.24 -2.22 -0.30
CA TYR A 75 12.66 -0.95 0.09
C TYR A 75 11.13 -1.01 -0.01
N THR A 76 10.44 -0.64 1.06
CA THR A 76 8.97 -0.52 1.09
C THR A 76 8.52 0.37 2.25
N THR A 77 7.24 0.73 2.26
CA THR A 77 6.57 1.33 3.42
C THR A 77 5.44 0.41 3.88
N THR A 78 5.31 0.28 5.20
CA THR A 78 4.27 -0.54 5.85
C THR A 78 3.64 0.25 6.98
N TYR A 79 2.60 -0.33 7.55
CA TYR A 79 1.82 0.23 8.63
C TYR A 79 1.61 -0.83 9.74
N LEU A 80 1.51 -0.40 11.00
CA LEU A 80 1.14 -1.21 12.16
C LEU A 80 0.25 -0.41 13.12
N THR A 81 -0.82 -1.02 13.62
CA THR A 81 -1.52 -0.53 14.82
C THR A 81 -0.90 -1.14 16.07
N ILE A 82 -0.63 -0.30 17.07
CA ILE A 82 -0.04 -0.70 18.35
C ILE A 82 -1.01 -0.34 19.48
N ASP A 83 -1.34 -1.27 20.36
CA ASP A 83 -2.16 -0.96 21.52
C ASP A 83 -1.48 0.09 22.41
N LYS A 84 -2.24 1.09 22.82
CA LYS A 84 -1.71 2.26 23.54
C LYS A 84 -1.26 1.97 24.97
N ASN A 85 -1.71 0.85 25.55
CA ASN A 85 -1.45 0.52 26.96
C ASN A 85 -0.38 -0.57 27.10
N SER A 86 -0.52 -1.65 26.34
CA SER A 86 0.36 -2.82 26.35
C SER A 86 1.55 -2.68 25.41
N TYR A 87 1.43 -1.82 24.38
CA TYR A 87 2.34 -1.76 23.24
C TYR A 87 2.45 -3.06 22.42
N GLU A 88 1.45 -3.93 22.55
CA GLU A 88 1.29 -5.09 21.67
C GLU A 88 0.83 -4.65 20.28
N ILE A 89 1.28 -5.35 19.25
CA ILE A 89 0.91 -5.06 17.86
C ILE A 89 -0.35 -5.83 17.50
N ASP A 90 -1.28 -5.17 16.81
CA ASP A 90 -2.49 -5.80 16.30
C ASP A 90 -2.13 -6.87 15.25
N GLU A 91 -2.48 -8.13 15.53
CA GLU A 91 -2.17 -9.28 14.68
C GLU A 91 -2.85 -9.20 13.31
N ASP A 92 -3.95 -8.45 13.18
CA ASP A 92 -4.62 -8.26 11.88
C ASP A 92 -3.82 -7.33 10.96
N ASP A 93 -3.13 -6.33 11.51
CA ASP A 93 -2.28 -5.42 10.74
C ASP A 93 -0.90 -6.03 10.40
N ASP A 94 -0.43 -6.95 11.24
CA ASP A 94 0.82 -7.68 11.00
C ASP A 94 0.79 -8.38 9.62
N LYS A 95 -0.38 -8.85 9.20
CA LYS A 95 -0.60 -9.52 7.89
C LYS A 95 -0.20 -8.68 6.68
N TYR A 96 -0.20 -7.35 6.77
CA TYR A 96 0.19 -6.50 5.63
C TYR A 96 1.70 -6.38 5.45
N VAL A 97 2.48 -6.52 6.52
CA VAL A 97 3.93 -6.23 6.49
C VAL A 97 4.64 -7.12 5.48
N PHE A 98 4.32 -8.41 5.43
CA PHE A 98 4.95 -9.31 4.47
C PHE A 98 4.54 -9.02 3.03
N LEU A 99 3.28 -8.68 2.77
CA LEU A 99 2.82 -8.28 1.45
C LEU A 99 3.48 -6.97 0.97
N ASP A 100 3.70 -6.01 1.88
CA ASP A 100 4.46 -4.79 1.60
C ASP A 100 5.94 -5.09 1.31
N ILE A 101 6.56 -6.05 2.01
CA ILE A 101 7.93 -6.51 1.70
C ILE A 101 7.95 -7.19 0.32
N PHE A 102 6.96 -8.02 0.01
CA PHE A 102 6.82 -8.67 -1.30
C PHE A 102 6.66 -7.63 -2.41
N LYS A 103 5.87 -6.59 -2.18
CA LYS A 103 5.73 -5.43 -3.07
C LYS A 103 7.07 -4.74 -3.31
N GLY A 104 7.86 -4.49 -2.26
CA GLY A 104 9.20 -3.94 -2.38
C GLY A 104 10.11 -4.80 -3.27
N ALA A 105 10.09 -6.13 -3.08
CA ALA A 105 10.83 -7.07 -3.91
C ALA A 105 10.38 -7.05 -5.37
N TYR A 106 9.06 -6.99 -5.60
CA TYR A 106 8.48 -6.95 -6.93
C TYR A 106 8.88 -5.67 -7.67
N VAL A 107 8.71 -4.51 -7.05
CA VAL A 107 9.10 -3.20 -7.60
C VAL A 107 10.57 -3.21 -8.04
N GLN A 108 11.46 -3.75 -7.20
CA GLN A 108 12.89 -3.82 -7.51
C GLN A 108 13.20 -4.77 -8.69
N GLN A 109 12.44 -5.85 -8.86
CA GLN A 109 12.71 -6.89 -9.86
C GLN A 109 11.97 -6.69 -11.19
N HIS A 110 10.87 -5.94 -11.19
CA HIS A 110 9.97 -5.71 -12.32
C HIS A 110 9.87 -4.21 -12.66
N SER A 111 11.02 -3.54 -12.81
CA SER A 111 11.09 -2.10 -13.07
C SER A 111 10.45 -1.67 -14.41
N ASP A 112 10.38 -2.58 -15.36
CA ASP A 112 9.66 -2.45 -16.63
C ASP A 112 8.14 -2.35 -16.43
N VAL A 113 7.56 -3.19 -15.57
CA VAL A 113 6.14 -3.13 -15.19
C VAL A 113 5.81 -1.80 -14.51
N ILE A 114 6.71 -1.33 -13.64
CA ILE A 114 6.57 -0.04 -12.96
C ILE A 114 6.62 1.12 -13.96
N LYS A 115 7.57 1.07 -14.90
CA LYS A 115 7.67 2.07 -15.97
C LYS A 115 6.41 2.11 -16.82
N GLN A 116 5.91 0.94 -17.23
CA GLN A 116 4.67 0.83 -18.00
C GLN A 116 3.47 1.39 -17.24
N SER A 117 3.36 1.09 -15.95
CA SER A 117 2.30 1.64 -15.09
C SER A 117 2.34 3.17 -15.02
N ASN A 118 3.54 3.76 -14.91
CA ASN A 118 3.69 5.22 -14.92
C ASN A 118 3.31 5.84 -16.28
N GLU A 119 3.61 5.15 -17.39
CA GLU A 119 3.19 5.56 -18.73
C GLU A 119 1.67 5.51 -18.90
N ILE A 120 1.02 4.47 -18.37
CA ILE A 120 -0.45 4.33 -18.32
C ILE A 120 -1.06 5.47 -17.50
N ILE A 121 -0.56 5.72 -16.28
CA ILE A 121 -1.04 6.81 -15.43
C ILE A 121 -1.03 8.14 -16.18
N LYS A 122 0.08 8.46 -16.85
CA LYS A 122 0.21 9.68 -17.64
C LYS A 122 -0.72 9.71 -18.84
N ARG A 123 -0.81 8.60 -19.59
CA ARG A 123 -1.61 8.51 -20.82
C ARG A 123 -3.10 8.74 -20.55
N TYR A 124 -3.61 8.14 -19.49
CA TYR A 124 -5.03 8.18 -19.13
C TYR A 124 -5.36 9.29 -18.12
N ASN A 125 -4.41 10.18 -17.83
CA ASN A 125 -4.58 11.27 -16.85
C ASN A 125 -5.12 10.77 -15.49
N LEU A 126 -4.59 9.63 -15.05
CA LEU A 126 -4.86 9.05 -13.75
C LEU A 126 -4.07 9.82 -12.68
N LEU A 127 -4.45 9.65 -11.42
CA LEU A 127 -3.69 10.25 -10.33
C LEU A 127 -2.27 9.65 -10.30
N SER A 128 -1.26 10.49 -10.14
CA SER A 128 0.12 10.03 -9.94
C SER A 128 0.42 9.67 -8.49
N GLU A 129 -0.40 10.17 -7.57
CA GLU A 129 -0.36 9.94 -6.14
C GLU A 129 -1.79 9.77 -5.64
N SER A 130 -2.00 8.89 -4.67
CA SER A 130 -3.26 8.79 -3.95
C SER A 130 -3.45 10.03 -3.07
N ASN A 131 -4.69 10.51 -3.01
CA ASN A 131 -5.14 11.54 -2.07
C ASN A 131 -5.72 10.93 -0.78
N ASN A 132 -5.57 9.62 -0.58
CA ASN A 132 -5.94 8.95 0.65
C ASN A 132 -4.84 9.19 1.70
N ALA A 133 -5.24 9.70 2.87
CA ALA A 133 -4.33 9.96 3.99
C ALA A 133 -3.49 8.73 4.41
N PHE A 134 -4.04 7.52 4.27
CA PHE A 134 -3.31 6.27 4.54
C PHE A 134 -2.15 6.07 3.56
N ASP A 135 -2.40 6.25 2.26
CA ASP A 135 -1.38 6.11 1.23
C ASP A 135 -0.34 7.24 1.33
N GLU A 136 -0.78 8.47 1.60
CA GLU A 136 0.11 9.62 1.84
C GLU A 136 1.05 9.37 3.03
N ALA A 137 0.53 8.82 4.13
CA ALA A 137 1.32 8.45 5.29
C ALA A 137 2.30 7.29 5.00
N LYS A 138 1.93 6.39 4.07
CA LYS A 138 2.84 5.40 3.45
C LYS A 138 3.71 5.99 2.32
N GLN A 139 3.83 7.32 2.22
CA GLN A 139 4.65 8.03 1.23
C GLN A 139 4.26 7.74 -0.23
N ASN A 140 3.00 7.37 -0.48
CA ASN A 140 2.49 7.01 -1.79
C ASN A 140 3.29 5.90 -2.49
N PHE A 141 3.99 5.04 -1.73
CA PHE A 141 4.90 4.04 -2.28
C PHE A 141 4.17 3.06 -3.21
N TYR A 142 4.26 3.32 -4.52
CA TYR A 142 3.51 2.63 -5.57
C TYR A 142 2.07 2.33 -5.15
N TYR A 143 1.32 3.35 -4.70
CA TYR A 143 0.00 3.18 -4.07
C TYR A 143 -0.95 2.30 -4.90
N TYR A 144 -0.81 2.37 -6.23
CA TYR A 144 -1.63 1.61 -7.17
C TYR A 144 -1.31 0.11 -7.19
N LEU A 145 -0.18 -0.34 -6.65
CA LEU A 145 0.25 -1.73 -6.74
C LEU A 145 0.02 -2.47 -5.42
N ASN A 146 -0.76 -3.54 -5.46
CA ASN A 146 -1.08 -4.38 -4.30
C ASN A 146 -0.96 -5.88 -4.66
N PHE A 147 -0.78 -6.72 -3.65
CA PHE A 147 -0.67 -8.17 -3.82
C PHE A 147 -1.73 -8.89 -2.99
N THR A 148 -2.17 -10.03 -3.50
CA THR A 148 -3.00 -10.96 -2.73
C THR A 148 -2.46 -12.35 -2.97
N ILE A 149 -2.12 -13.03 -1.87
CA ILE A 149 -1.51 -14.35 -1.89
C ILE A 149 -2.41 -15.26 -1.06
N ASP A 150 -2.56 -16.51 -1.49
CA ASP A 150 -3.19 -17.54 -0.66
C ASP A 150 -2.51 -17.61 0.72
N GLU A 151 -3.30 -17.70 1.79
CA GLU A 151 -2.80 -17.61 3.17
C GLU A 151 -1.73 -18.66 3.48
N GLN A 152 -1.90 -19.88 2.95
CA GLN A 152 -0.93 -20.94 3.17
C GLN A 152 0.36 -20.68 2.37
N GLN A 153 0.24 -20.22 1.12
CA GLN A 153 1.40 -19.83 0.32
C GLN A 153 2.15 -18.65 0.95
N GLU A 154 1.44 -17.67 1.50
CA GLU A 154 2.03 -16.52 2.18
C GLU A 154 2.87 -16.96 3.39
N LYS A 155 2.33 -17.83 4.25
CA LYS A 155 3.05 -18.39 5.42
C LYS A 155 4.32 -19.15 5.01
N GLU A 156 4.23 -19.94 3.94
CA GLU A 156 5.38 -20.69 3.41
C GLU A 156 6.46 -19.76 2.85
N LEU A 157 6.05 -18.72 2.14
CA LEU A 157 6.96 -17.72 1.59
C LEU A 157 7.62 -16.89 2.69
N LEU A 158 6.86 -16.46 3.69
CA LEU A 158 7.39 -15.76 4.87
C LEU A 158 8.43 -16.62 5.59
N THR A 159 8.13 -17.90 5.82
CA THR A 159 9.07 -18.84 6.46
C THR A 159 10.39 -18.93 5.68
N LYS A 160 10.33 -19.10 4.35
CA LYS A 160 11.51 -19.14 3.48
C LYS A 160 12.25 -17.79 3.44
N PHE A 161 11.51 -16.69 3.43
CA PHE A 161 12.07 -15.34 3.46
C PHE A 161 12.81 -15.05 4.76
N LYS A 162 12.29 -15.49 5.92
CA LYS A 162 12.96 -15.32 7.21
C LYS A 162 14.36 -15.96 7.23
N GLN A 163 14.52 -17.09 6.54
CA GLN A 163 15.78 -17.83 6.44
C GLN A 163 16.74 -17.22 5.41
N SER A 164 16.24 -16.91 4.21
CA SER A 164 17.07 -16.51 3.07
C SER A 164 17.26 -15.00 2.92
N LYS A 165 16.32 -14.20 3.45
CA LYS A 165 16.17 -12.76 3.19
C LYS A 165 16.03 -12.40 1.71
N GLN A 166 15.53 -13.34 0.91
CA GLN A 166 15.36 -13.17 -0.53
C GLN A 166 13.97 -13.62 -0.98
N LEU A 167 13.44 -12.89 -1.96
CA LEU A 167 12.24 -13.23 -2.72
C LEU A 167 12.62 -13.16 -4.19
N ASP A 168 12.30 -14.18 -4.97
CA ASP A 168 12.47 -14.18 -6.44
C ASP A 168 11.09 -14.01 -7.08
N THR A 169 10.62 -12.77 -7.14
CA THR A 169 9.24 -12.50 -7.60
C THR A 169 9.06 -12.89 -9.06
N LYS A 170 10.12 -12.83 -9.88
CA LYS A 170 10.10 -13.30 -11.27
C LYS A 170 9.72 -14.78 -11.40
N LYS A 171 10.15 -15.62 -10.46
CA LYS A 171 9.76 -17.04 -10.43
C LYS A 171 8.48 -17.30 -9.67
N LEU A 172 8.21 -16.53 -8.61
CA LEU A 172 7.11 -16.79 -7.70
C LEU A 172 5.75 -16.47 -8.32
N ILE A 173 5.60 -15.35 -9.05
CA ILE A 173 4.29 -14.86 -9.50
C ILE A 173 3.45 -15.93 -10.21
N LYS A 174 4.04 -16.67 -11.15
CA LYS A 174 3.34 -17.75 -11.89
C LYS A 174 2.88 -18.93 -11.03
N THR A 175 3.39 -19.07 -9.81
CA THR A 175 3.08 -20.18 -8.89
C THR A 175 2.03 -19.81 -7.85
N LEU A 176 1.73 -18.51 -7.71
CA LEU A 176 0.78 -18.02 -6.72
C LEU A 176 -0.64 -18.23 -7.22
N LYS A 177 -1.50 -18.67 -6.31
CA LYS A 177 -2.92 -18.86 -6.58
C LYS A 177 -3.69 -17.60 -6.23
N MET A 178 -4.75 -17.35 -6.98
CA MET A 178 -5.76 -16.39 -6.57
C MET A 178 -6.30 -16.76 -5.19
N SER A 179 -6.50 -15.74 -4.37
CA SER A 179 -7.22 -15.83 -3.11
C SER A 179 -8.20 -14.68 -3.06
N LYS A 180 -9.37 -14.89 -2.44
CA LYS A 180 -10.25 -13.76 -2.15
C LYS A 180 -9.58 -12.92 -1.07
N SER A 181 -9.27 -11.67 -1.39
CA SER A 181 -8.82 -10.73 -0.39
C SER A 181 -9.85 -10.61 0.74
N LYS A 182 -9.37 -10.75 1.98
CA LYS A 182 -10.22 -10.62 3.19
C LYS A 182 -10.55 -9.17 3.53
N ILE A 183 -9.94 -8.22 2.81
CA ILE A 183 -9.88 -6.80 3.18
C ILE A 183 -10.52 -5.93 2.10
N ASN A 184 -10.19 -6.19 0.83
CA ASN A 184 -10.66 -5.40 -0.29
C ASN A 184 -11.18 -6.34 -1.38
N SER A 185 -12.49 -6.34 -1.62
CA SER A 185 -13.15 -7.17 -2.63
C SER A 185 -12.61 -6.95 -4.04
N TYR A 186 -12.00 -5.80 -4.31
CA TYR A 186 -11.40 -5.48 -5.61
C TYR A 186 -10.00 -6.08 -5.78
N HIS A 187 -9.36 -6.64 -4.75
CA HIS A 187 -8.08 -7.34 -4.90
C HIS A 187 -8.34 -8.81 -5.29
N MET A 188 -8.63 -9.03 -6.58
CA MET A 188 -9.04 -10.32 -7.11
C MET A 188 -7.88 -11.11 -7.73
N GLY A 189 -6.83 -10.43 -8.19
CA GLY A 189 -5.65 -11.04 -8.80
C GLY A 189 -4.55 -11.33 -7.78
N VAL A 190 -3.46 -11.96 -8.23
CA VAL A 190 -2.24 -12.06 -7.42
C VAL A 190 -1.52 -10.71 -7.39
N VAL A 191 -1.43 -10.06 -8.55
CA VAL A 191 -0.92 -8.70 -8.72
C VAL A 191 -2.10 -7.79 -9.08
N ASN A 192 -2.31 -6.75 -8.29
CA ASN A 192 -3.46 -5.85 -8.41
C ASN A 192 -2.98 -4.43 -8.68
N PHE A 193 -3.42 -3.85 -9.80
CA PHE A 193 -3.19 -2.46 -10.19
C PHE A 193 -4.45 -1.62 -9.96
N ASN A 194 -4.52 -0.90 -8.85
CA ASN A 194 -5.64 -0.06 -8.45
C ASN A 194 -5.34 1.41 -8.78
N TYR A 195 -5.76 1.85 -9.95
CA TYR A 195 -5.59 3.24 -10.35
C TYR A 195 -6.78 4.09 -9.91
N TYR A 196 -6.51 5.37 -9.62
CA TYR A 196 -7.54 6.37 -9.37
C TYR A 196 -7.61 7.37 -10.51
N TYR A 197 -8.81 7.80 -10.87
CA TYR A 197 -9.02 8.95 -11.74
C TYR A 197 -9.79 10.04 -10.99
N SER A 198 -9.50 11.31 -11.28
CA SER A 198 -10.32 12.42 -10.75
C SER A 198 -11.64 12.47 -11.51
N VAL A 199 -12.75 12.42 -10.78
CA VAL A 199 -14.09 12.49 -11.37
C VAL A 199 -14.34 13.84 -12.03
N GLU A 200 -13.85 14.92 -11.43
CA GLU A 200 -13.99 16.27 -11.95
C GLU A 200 -13.22 16.47 -13.25
N LYS A 201 -12.00 15.92 -13.34
CA LYS A 201 -11.13 16.06 -14.52
C LYS A 201 -11.50 15.12 -15.66
N ASN A 202 -12.15 13.99 -15.38
CA ASN A 202 -12.47 12.95 -16.37
C ASN A 202 -13.98 12.80 -16.59
N LYS A 203 -14.78 13.82 -16.24
CA LYS A 203 -16.23 13.80 -16.42
C LYS A 203 -16.59 13.54 -17.89
N GLY A 204 -17.23 12.39 -18.15
CA GLY A 204 -17.65 11.96 -19.49
C GLY A 204 -16.55 11.32 -20.34
N ASN A 205 -15.32 11.17 -19.84
CA ASN A 205 -14.21 10.52 -20.53
C ASN A 205 -13.41 9.63 -19.56
N ILE A 206 -14.11 8.69 -18.91
CA ILE A 206 -13.46 7.74 -18.00
C ILE A 206 -12.72 6.69 -18.86
N PRO A 207 -11.44 6.40 -18.58
CA PRO A 207 -10.68 5.40 -19.31
C PRO A 207 -11.37 4.03 -19.36
N ASP A 208 -11.42 3.43 -20.54
CA ASP A 208 -11.85 2.05 -20.71
C ASP A 208 -10.82 1.09 -20.09
N ILE A 209 -11.30 0.19 -19.22
CA ILE A 209 -10.46 -0.74 -18.47
C ILE A 209 -9.74 -1.73 -19.38
N LEU A 210 -10.36 -2.16 -20.48
CA LEU A 210 -9.73 -3.05 -21.46
C LEU A 210 -8.63 -2.33 -22.24
N SER A 211 -8.78 -1.04 -22.50
CA SER A 211 -7.72 -0.22 -23.09
C SER A 211 -6.48 -0.17 -22.19
N ILE A 212 -6.64 -0.07 -20.87
CA ILE A 212 -5.52 -0.12 -19.92
C ILE A 212 -4.86 -1.52 -19.93
N MET A 213 -5.65 -2.60 -19.91
CA MET A 213 -5.12 -3.97 -20.02
C MET A 213 -4.36 -4.19 -21.33
N ASN A 214 -4.88 -3.66 -22.45
CA ASN A 214 -4.25 -3.77 -23.76
C ASN A 214 -2.91 -3.03 -23.83
N ASP A 215 -2.71 -1.97 -23.05
CA ASP A 215 -1.41 -1.30 -22.98
C ASP A 215 -0.37 -2.17 -22.25
N PHE A 216 -0.76 -2.93 -21.23
CA PHE A 216 0.11 -3.97 -20.65
C PHE A 216 0.40 -5.10 -21.65
N ASN A 217 -0.60 -5.56 -22.39
CA ASN A 217 -0.43 -6.59 -23.41
C ASN A 217 0.58 -6.15 -24.49
N ARG A 218 0.40 -4.96 -25.07
CA ARG A 218 1.27 -4.41 -26.13
C ARG A 218 2.72 -4.19 -25.68
N SER A 219 2.94 -3.95 -24.39
CA SER A 219 4.28 -3.71 -23.83
C SER A 219 5.03 -4.99 -23.48
N ASN A 220 4.34 -6.14 -23.39
CA ASN A 220 4.93 -7.45 -23.05
C ASN A 220 5.73 -7.45 -21.73
N VAL A 221 5.40 -6.58 -20.78
CA VAL A 221 6.11 -6.47 -19.49
C VAL A 221 5.60 -7.44 -18.43
N LEU A 222 4.36 -7.92 -18.56
CA LEU A 222 3.78 -8.87 -17.61
C LEU A 222 4.19 -10.30 -17.98
N THR A 223 4.68 -11.04 -16.99
CA THR A 223 5.05 -12.46 -17.12
C THR A 223 3.85 -13.37 -16.88
N GLU A 224 4.02 -14.68 -17.05
CA GLU A 224 3.01 -15.68 -16.65
C GLU A 224 2.50 -15.41 -15.22
N GLY A 225 1.18 -15.34 -15.03
CA GLY A 225 0.58 -14.99 -13.74
C GLY A 225 -0.89 -14.58 -13.83
N ILE A 226 -1.44 -14.15 -12.69
CA ILE A 226 -2.83 -13.70 -12.57
C ILE A 226 -2.84 -12.26 -12.07
N TYR A 227 -3.49 -11.39 -12.84
CA TYR A 227 -3.43 -9.95 -12.71
C TYR A 227 -4.84 -9.38 -12.66
N ASN A 228 -4.97 -8.25 -11.98
CA ASN A 228 -6.19 -7.51 -11.92
C ASN A 228 -5.88 -6.02 -12.04
N ILE A 229 -6.68 -5.30 -12.83
CA ILE A 229 -6.62 -3.85 -12.93
C ILE A 229 -7.98 -3.33 -12.47
N VAL A 230 -7.96 -2.37 -11.56
CA VAL A 230 -9.13 -1.69 -11.02
C VAL A 230 -8.97 -0.22 -11.30
N LEU A 231 -10.02 0.42 -11.78
CA LEU A 231 -10.10 1.85 -11.97
C LEU A 231 -11.18 2.41 -11.05
N LEU A 232 -10.73 3.17 -10.05
CA LEU A 232 -11.57 3.70 -8.98
C LEU A 232 -11.75 5.22 -9.14
N PRO A 233 -12.94 5.74 -8.86
CA PRO A 233 -13.16 7.17 -8.83
C PRO A 233 -12.48 7.81 -7.60
N SER A 234 -12.02 9.05 -7.76
CA SER A 234 -11.57 9.90 -6.66
C SER A 234 -12.19 11.29 -6.84
N SER A 235 -12.94 11.72 -5.84
CA SER A 235 -13.68 12.98 -5.83
C SER A 235 -13.19 13.86 -4.69
N SER A 236 -12.90 15.12 -5.00
CA SER A 236 -12.52 16.14 -4.02
C SER A 236 -13.69 16.55 -3.11
N SER A 237 -14.92 16.33 -3.57
CA SER A 237 -16.16 16.68 -2.87
C SER A 237 -16.66 15.60 -1.91
N GLY A 238 -16.07 14.40 -1.94
CA GLY A 238 -16.52 13.23 -1.19
C GLY A 238 -17.83 12.62 -1.67
N ILE A 239 -18.46 13.19 -2.71
CA ILE A 239 -19.62 12.61 -3.40
C ILE A 239 -19.05 11.72 -4.52
N ASP A 240 -19.36 10.42 -4.46
CA ASP A 240 -18.92 9.44 -5.45
C ASP A 240 -19.93 9.36 -6.60
N ASP A 241 -19.83 10.27 -7.56
CA ASP A 241 -20.56 10.25 -8.82
C ASP A 241 -19.75 9.59 -9.96
N GLY A 242 -18.59 9.03 -9.62
CA GLY A 242 -17.77 8.29 -10.53
C GLY A 242 -18.28 6.86 -10.71
N LYS A 243 -17.73 6.19 -11.72
CA LYS A 243 -17.99 4.78 -11.97
C LYS A 243 -16.72 3.97 -11.81
N GLU A 244 -16.83 2.85 -11.12
CA GLU A 244 -15.75 1.88 -10.99
C GLU A 244 -15.75 0.87 -12.13
N SER A 245 -14.57 0.34 -12.44
CA SER A 245 -14.43 -0.77 -13.39
C SER A 245 -13.24 -1.63 -13.03
N TYR A 246 -13.28 -2.91 -13.41
CA TYR A 246 -12.15 -3.79 -13.22
C TYR A 246 -12.06 -4.84 -14.33
N VAL A 247 -10.85 -5.38 -14.50
CA VAL A 247 -10.60 -6.56 -15.33
C VAL A 247 -9.61 -7.48 -14.62
N LEU A 248 -10.06 -8.71 -14.35
CA LEU A 248 -9.26 -9.82 -13.89
C LEU A 248 -8.87 -10.67 -15.10
N PHE A 249 -7.58 -10.96 -15.24
CA PHE A 249 -7.05 -11.71 -16.38
C PHE A 249 -5.83 -12.54 -15.99
N SER A 250 -5.54 -13.57 -16.78
CA SER A 250 -4.29 -14.32 -16.70
C SER A 250 -3.39 -14.01 -17.88
N VAL A 251 -2.09 -14.06 -17.66
CA VAL A 251 -1.06 -14.10 -18.71
C VAL A 251 -0.47 -15.50 -18.72
N ASP A 252 -0.38 -16.13 -19.88
CA ASP A 252 0.19 -17.46 -20.01
C ASP A 252 1.70 -17.45 -20.30
N LYS A 253 2.29 -18.63 -20.52
CA LYS A 253 3.73 -18.78 -20.81
C LYS A 253 4.17 -18.13 -22.11
N SER A 254 3.27 -17.99 -23.09
CA SER A 254 3.55 -17.34 -24.37
C SER A 254 3.43 -15.82 -24.30
N GLY A 255 2.88 -15.29 -23.18
CA GLY A 255 2.55 -13.89 -23.02
C GLY A 255 1.13 -13.54 -23.46
N GLU A 256 0.29 -14.55 -23.76
CA GLU A 256 -1.11 -14.32 -24.18
C GLU A 256 -1.97 -13.93 -22.97
N PHE A 257 -2.76 -12.88 -23.14
CA PHE A 257 -3.70 -12.37 -22.13
C PHE A 257 -5.06 -13.02 -22.31
N LYS A 258 -5.62 -13.56 -21.23
CA LYS A 258 -6.98 -14.12 -21.19
C LYS A 258 -7.79 -13.48 -20.07
N VAL A 259 -8.86 -12.79 -20.45
CA VAL A 259 -9.83 -12.24 -19.49
C VAL A 259 -10.53 -13.39 -18.75
N ILE A 260 -10.58 -13.30 -17.43
CA ILE A 260 -11.29 -14.22 -16.54
C ILE A 260 -12.64 -13.62 -16.16
N GLU A 261 -12.62 -12.36 -15.70
CA GLU A 261 -13.81 -11.62 -15.28
C GLU A 261 -13.59 -10.13 -15.53
N LYS A 262 -14.66 -9.39 -15.85
CA LYS A 262 -14.59 -7.93 -15.97
C LYS A 262 -15.90 -7.29 -15.58
N ASN A 263 -15.82 -6.08 -15.03
CA ASN A 263 -16.96 -5.20 -14.86
C ASN A 263 -16.62 -3.85 -15.49
N GLU A 264 -17.45 -3.45 -16.45
CA GLU A 264 -17.44 -2.10 -16.99
C GLU A 264 -18.76 -1.46 -16.57
N TYR A 265 -18.69 -0.57 -15.57
CA TYR A 265 -19.76 0.37 -15.24
C TYR A 265 -21.14 -0.27 -15.09
N GLY A 266 -21.31 -1.02 -13.98
CA GLY A 266 -22.57 -1.60 -13.57
C GLY A 266 -23.76 -0.63 -13.62
N GLY A 267 -24.90 -1.15 -14.08
CA GLY A 267 -26.21 -0.68 -13.67
C GLY A 267 -26.63 -1.33 -12.36
#